data_AF-A0A527U3Z0-F1
#
_entry.id   AF-A0A527U3Z0-F1
#
_cell.length_a   1.000
_cell.length_b   1.000
_cell.length_c   1.000
_cell.angle_alpha   90.00
_cell.angle_beta   90.00
_cell.angle_gamma   90.00
#
_symmetry.space_group_name_H-M   'P 1'
#
loop_
_entity.id
_entity.type
_entity.pdbx_description
1 polymer ?
#
loop_
_entity_poly.entity_id
_entity_poly.type
_entity_poly.pdbx_seq_one_letter_code
_entity_poly.pdbx_strand_id
1 'polypeptide(L)' 'MQCGRHDQGLRWADEPQVVIDLFRVEGGKLAEHWDVLQNEVPVTAALGGMSMFDPEEGAHRTQPATA' A
#
# COMPACT_ATOMS: atom_id res chain seq x y z
N MET A 1 7.30 15.43 -31.26
CA MET A 1 5.93 14.92 -31.45
C MET A 1 5.97 13.50 -30.91
N GLN A 2 5.40 13.09 -29.78
CA GLN A 2 4.23 13.52 -29.02
C GLN A 2 4.64 14.14 -27.67
N CYS A 3 4.02 15.29 -27.36
CA CYS A 3 3.92 15.86 -26.03
C CYS A 3 2.69 15.22 -25.37
N GLY A 4 2.89 14.59 -24.20
CA GLY A 4 1.85 14.01 -23.36
C GLY A 4 2.31 14.04 -21.91
N ARG A 5 1.92 15.09 -21.19
CA ARG A 5 2.10 15.28 -19.74
C ARG A 5 1.31 14.22 -18.99
N HIS A 6 1.96 13.42 -18.14
CA HIS A 6 1.36 12.91 -16.91
C HIS A 6 2.44 12.95 -15.82
N ASP A 7 2.30 13.95 -14.98
CA ASP A 7 2.90 14.14 -13.68
C ASP A 7 2.78 12.87 -12.80
N GLN A 8 3.82 12.05 -12.75
CA GLN A 8 3.91 10.94 -11.80
C GLN A 8 5.17 11.12 -10.96
N GLY A 9 5.13 12.10 -10.06
CA GLY A 9 6.26 12.46 -9.19
C GLY A 9 6.40 11.62 -7.92
N LEU A 10 5.59 10.57 -7.71
CA LEU A 10 5.66 9.75 -6.47
C LEU A 10 5.08 8.33 -6.61
N ARG A 11 5.20 7.69 -7.77
CA ARG A 11 4.84 6.26 -7.87
C ARG A 11 6.13 5.46 -8.00
N TRP A 12 6.43 4.68 -6.96
CA TRP A 12 7.62 3.82 -6.92
C TRP A 12 7.49 2.58 -7.81
N ALA A 13 6.27 2.26 -8.25
CA ALA A 13 5.94 1.20 -9.19
C ALA A 13 4.85 1.65 -10.17
N ASP A 14 4.84 1.05 -11.36
CA ASP A 14 3.82 1.28 -12.40
C ASP A 14 2.48 0.60 -12.09
N GLU A 15 2.50 -0.43 -11.25
CA GLU A 15 1.35 -1.22 -10.82
C GLU A 15 0.99 -0.96 -9.34
N PRO A 16 -0.30 -1.09 -8.96
CA PRO A 16 -0.70 -1.07 -7.55
C PRO A 16 0.14 -2.06 -6.73
N GLN A 17 0.55 -1.63 -5.53
CA GLN A 17 1.37 -2.42 -4.62
C GLN A 17 0.57 -2.74 -3.36
N VAL A 18 0.74 -3.97 -2.87
CA VAL A 18 0.49 -4.32 -1.47
C VAL A 18 1.83 -4.22 -0.74
N VAL A 19 1.88 -3.36 0.27
CA VAL A 19 3.09 -3.12 1.06
C VAL A 19 2.84 -3.51 2.49
N ILE A 20 3.74 -4.30 3.05
CA ILE A 20 3.75 -4.63 4.47
C ILE A 20 4.98 -4.00 5.08
N ASP A 21 4.75 -3.06 5.99
CA ASP A 21 5.80 -2.46 6.81
C ASP A 21 5.84 -3.12 8.19
N LEU A 22 7.02 -3.57 8.59
CA LEU A 22 7.31 -4.04 9.93
C LEU A 22 8.28 -3.09 10.61
N PHE A 23 7.92 -2.62 11.80
CA PHE A 23 8.73 -1.70 12.59
C PHE A 23 9.13 -2.33 13.92
N ARG A 24 10.43 -2.22 14.27
CA ARG A 24 10.89 -2.42 15.64
C ARG A 24 11.00 -1.06 16.32
N VAL A 25 10.33 -0.92 17.45
CA VAL A 25 10.37 0.30 18.28
C VAL A 25 11.18 0.02 19.54
N GLU A 26 12.15 0.88 19.85
CA GLU A 26 12.98 0.81 21.04
C GLU A 26 13.16 2.21 21.64
N GLY A 27 12.96 2.35 22.95
CA GLY A 27 13.08 3.66 23.61
C GLY A 27 12.13 4.73 23.05
N GLY A 28 10.96 4.33 22.54
CA GLY A 28 9.99 5.24 21.91
C GLY A 28 10.40 5.75 20.54
N LYS A 29 11.42 5.15 19.90
CA LYS A 29 11.89 5.51 18.54
C LYS A 29 11.82 4.30 17.62
N LEU A 30 11.65 4.54 16.32
CA LEU A 30 11.88 3.51 15.31
C LEU A 30 13.36 3.13 15.35
N ALA A 31 13.63 1.87 15.65
CA ALA A 31 14.97 1.31 15.68
C ALA A 31 15.28 0.59 14.38
N GLU A 32 14.32 -0.17 13.83
CA GLU A 32 14.44 -0.90 12.56
C GLU A 32 13.11 -0.84 11.80
N HIS A 33 13.22 -0.91 10.47
CA HIS A 33 12.12 -0.96 9.52
C HIS A 33 12.46 -2.00 8.46
N TRP A 34 11.50 -2.87 8.16
CA TRP A 34 11.55 -3.80 7.04
C TRP A 34 10.29 -3.64 6.24
N ASP A 35 10.42 -3.72 4.92
CA ASP A 35 9.30 -3.72 4.00
C ASP A 35 9.28 -5.00 3.16
N VAL A 36 8.08 -5.35 2.73
CA VAL A 36 7.85 -6.26 1.60
C VAL A 36 6.91 -5.53 0.64
N LEU A 37 7.36 -5.41 -0.60
CA LEU A 37 6.58 -4.84 -1.68
C LEU A 37 6.18 -5.96 -2.64
N GLN A 38 4.88 -6.04 -2.95
CA GLN A 38 4.34 -6.98 -3.91
C GLN A 38 3.36 -6.27 -4.83
N ASN A 39 3.45 -6.52 -6.14
CA ASN A 39 2.39 -6.11 -7.07
C ASN A 39 1.07 -6.75 -6.63
N GLU A 40 0.01 -5.96 -6.64
CA GLU A 40 -1.33 -6.46 -6.35
C GLU A 40 -1.72 -7.51 -7.40
N VAL A 41 -2.22 -8.66 -6.94
CA VAL A 41 -2.76 -9.69 -7.83
C VAL A 41 -4.28 -9.55 -7.84
N PRO A 42 -4.91 -9.31 -9.00
CA PRO A 42 -6.36 -9.26 -9.09
C PRO A 42 -7.00 -10.56 -8.58
N VAL A 43 -8.17 -10.45 -7.95
CA VAL A 43 -8.90 -11.62 -7.41
C VAL A 43 -9.14 -12.72 -8.45
N THR A 44 -9.31 -12.34 -9.72
CA THR A 44 -9.49 -13.25 -10.86
C THR A 44 -8.27 -14.12 -11.16
N ALA A 45 -7.09 -13.71 -10.69
CA ALA A 45 -5.82 -14.41 -10.86
C ALA A 45 -5.26 -14.96 -9.53
N ALA A 46 -5.89 -14.69 -8.39
CA ALA A 46 -5.46 -15.18 -7.09
C ALA A 46 -5.76 -16.68 -6.94
N LEU A 47 -4.78 -17.46 -6.49
CA LEU A 47 -4.94 -18.92 -6.30
C LEU A 47 -6.06 -19.30 -5.33
N GLY A 48 -6.28 -18.47 -4.30
CA GLY A 48 -7.34 -18.66 -3.31
C GLY A 48 -8.68 -18.02 -3.68
N GLY A 49 -8.76 -17.26 -4.78
CA GLY A 49 -9.96 -16.50 -5.15
C GLY A 49 -10.34 -15.41 -4.14
N MET A 50 -9.43 -15.00 -3.27
CA MET A 50 -9.62 -13.95 -2.27
C MET A 50 -8.89 -12.67 -2.68
N SER A 51 -9.50 -11.51 -2.40
CA SER A 51 -8.85 -10.20 -2.52
C SER A 51 -7.72 -10.07 -1.49
N MET A 52 -6.67 -9.31 -1.83
CA MET A 52 -5.58 -8.99 -0.90
C MET A 52 -5.97 -7.94 0.15
N PHE A 53 -6.96 -7.09 -0.17
CA PHE A 53 -7.57 -6.11 0.72
C PHE A 53 -9.02 -6.49 1.04
N ASP A 54 -9.51 -6.06 2.20
CA ASP A 54 -10.94 -6.16 2.48
C ASP A 54 -11.70 -5.16 1.58
N PRO A 55 -12.78 -5.55 0.88
CA PRO A 55 -13.57 -4.63 0.08
C PRO A 55 -14.12 -3.42 0.86
N GLU A 56 -14.31 -3.53 2.18
CA GLU A 56 -14.78 -2.47 3.06
C GLU A 56 -13.65 -1.65 3.72
N GLU A 57 -12.38 -1.98 3.47
CA GLU A 57 -11.22 -1.34 4.10
C GLU A 57 -11.20 0.19 3.91
N GLY A 58 -11.66 0.67 2.74
CA GLY A 58 -11.78 2.10 2.45
C GLY A 58 -12.83 2.85 3.29
N ALA A 59 -13.82 2.14 3.85
CA ALA A 59 -14.90 2.73 4.66
C ALA A 59 -14.45 3.05 6.10
N HIS A 60 -13.46 2.33 6.62
CA HIS A 60 -12.95 2.49 7.99
C HIS A 60 -12.07 3.73 8.21
N ARG A 61 -11.75 4.50 7.16
CA ARG A 61 -10.97 5.75 7.26
C ARG A 61 -11.73 6.91 7.96
N THR A 62 -12.98 6.72 8.37
CA THR A 62 -13.78 7.75 9.04
C THR A 62 -13.65 7.68 10.57
N GLN A 63 -12.47 7.96 11.11
CA GLN A 63 -12.36 8.44 12.50
C GLN A 63 -11.52 9.72 12.53
N PRO A 64 -12.08 10.87 12.96
CA PRO A 64 -11.25 12.03 13.23
C PRO A 64 -10.38 11.69 14.44
N ALA A 65 -9.06 11.73 14.26
CA ALA A 65 -8.12 11.73 15.36
C ALA A 65 -8.44 12.94 16.25
N THR A 66 -9.06 12.69 17.40
CA THR A 66 -9.27 13.72 18.41
C THR A 66 -8.00 13.80 19.24
N ALA A 67 -7.40 14.99 19.27
CA ALA A 67 -6.28 15.35 20.14
C ALA A 67 -6.74 15.49 21.60
#